data_AF-M5FEN4-F1
#
_entry.id   AF-M5FEN4-F1
#
_cell.length_a   1.000
_cell.length_b   1.000
_cell.length_c   1.000
_cell.angle_alpha   90.00
_cell.angle_beta   90.00
_cell.angle_gamma   90.00
#
_symmetry.space_group_name_H-M   'P 1'
#
loop_
_entity.id
_entity.type
_entity.pdbx_description
1 polymer ?
#
loop_
_entity_poly.entity_id
_entity_poly.type
_entity_poly.pdbx_seq_one_letter_code
_entity_poly.pdbx_strand_id
1 'polypeptide(L)'
;MALGPEDFSAAVSGTPAFDLLLTPNLSVLFAARAAGLLPLSDTDELREAAVRARRLGFAGALAIHPTQVAIFNEAFSASAQELEWAHKSRRAGK
;
A
#
# COMPACT_ATOMS: atom_id res chain seq x y z
N MET A 1 4.08 -0.88 11.92
CA MET A 1 2.67 -1.03 12.38
C MET A 1 1.93 0.29 12.16
N ALA A 2 0.75 0.27 11.54
CA ALA A 2 -0.04 1.46 11.23
C ALA A 2 -1.47 1.33 11.80
N LEU A 3 -2.05 2.44 12.26
CA LEU A 3 -3.45 2.53 12.67
C LEU A 3 -4.29 2.89 11.44
N GLY A 4 -5.33 2.11 11.13
CA GLY A 4 -6.34 2.47 10.13
C GLY A 4 -7.36 3.43 10.75
N PRO A 5 -7.36 4.73 10.38
CA PRO A 5 -8.21 5.72 11.06
C PRO A 5 -9.70 5.47 10.80
N GLU A 6 -10.08 5.01 9.61
CA GLU A 6 -11.46 4.71 9.22
C GLU A 6 -11.99 3.49 9.99
N ASP A 7 -11.25 2.38 9.97
CA ASP A 7 -11.64 1.14 10.65
C ASP A 7 -11.72 1.33 12.17
N PHE A 8 -10.72 1.99 12.76
CA PHE A 8 -10.72 2.27 14.19
C PHE A 8 -11.91 3.15 14.58
N SER A 9 -12.16 4.23 13.81
CA SER A 9 -13.28 5.14 14.09
C SER A 9 -14.62 4.43 13.96
N ALA A 10 -14.80 3.60 12.93
CA ALA A 10 -15.98 2.77 12.76
C ALA A 10 -16.20 1.80 13.94
N ALA A 11 -15.13 1.18 14.43
CA ALA A 11 -15.19 0.23 15.54
C ALA A 11 -15.59 0.86 16.88
N VAL A 12 -15.29 2.15 17.08
CA VAL A 12 -15.63 2.88 18.31
C VAL A 12 -16.84 3.80 18.13
N SER A 13 -17.58 3.66 17.02
CA SER A 13 -18.74 4.51 16.67
C SER A 13 -18.41 6.01 16.67
N GLY A 14 -17.19 6.35 16.25
CA GLY A 14 -16.68 7.70 16.20
C GLY A 14 -16.47 8.21 14.78
N THR A 15 -16.24 9.52 14.66
CA THR A 15 -15.82 10.16 13.40
C THR A 15 -14.29 10.17 13.33
N PRO A 16 -13.65 9.96 12.17
CA PRO A 16 -12.20 10.05 12.00
C PRO A 16 -11.70 11.50 12.09
N ALA A 17 -11.82 12.06 13.30
CA ALA A 17 -11.41 13.39 13.67
C ALA A 17 -10.14 13.33 14.52
N PHE A 18 -9.39 14.44 14.54
CA PHE A 18 -8.12 14.55 15.25
C PHE A 18 -8.22 14.12 16.72
N ASP A 19 -9.23 14.59 17.44
CA ASP A 19 -9.38 14.32 18.88
C ASP A 19 -9.58 12.83 19.19
N LEU A 20 -10.30 12.10 18.33
CA LEU A 20 -10.50 10.66 18.48
C LEU A 20 -9.22 9.88 18.18
N LEU A 21 -8.46 10.34 17.18
CA LEU A 21 -7.32 9.63 16.62
C LEU A 21 -5.99 9.94 17.33
N LEU A 22 -5.90 11.02 18.11
CA LEU A 22 -4.64 11.41 18.77
C LEU A 22 -4.13 10.33 19.73
N THR A 23 -4.95 9.95 20.71
CA THR A 23 -4.57 8.93 21.72
C THR A 23 -4.22 7.57 21.11
N PRO A 24 -5.01 6.95 20.22
CA PRO A 24 -4.66 5.66 19.64
C PRO A 24 -3.41 5.73 18.76
N ASN A 25 -3.17 6.82 18.02
CA ASN A 25 -1.94 6.98 17.25
C ASN A 25 -0.70 7.07 18.15
N LEU A 26 -0.78 7.81 19.27
CA LEU A 26 0.30 7.89 20.24
C LEU A 26 0.56 6.52 20.91
N SER A 27 -0.49 5.77 21.23
CA SER A 27 -0.37 4.41 21.77
C SER A 27 0.36 3.47 20.80
N VAL A 28 0.01 3.49 19.51
CA VAL A 28 0.69 2.69 18.48
C VAL A 28 2.15 3.11 18.33
N LEU A 29 2.44 4.43 18.33
CA LEU A 29 3.80 4.95 18.30
C LEU A 29 4.64 4.44 19.47
N PHE A 30 4.15 4.57 20.70
CA PHE A 30 4.88 4.17 21.89
C PHE A 30 5.10 2.65 21.95
N ALA A 31 4.07 1.87 21.61
CA ALA A 31 4.18 0.41 21.56
C ALA A 31 5.20 -0.05 20.49
N ALA A 32 5.15 0.53 19.29
CA ALA A 32 6.11 0.21 18.23
C ALA A 32 7.55 0.53 18.67
N ARG A 33 7.77 1.72 19.25
CA ARG A 33 9.10 2.13 19.72
C ARG A 33 9.61 1.26 20.86
N ALA A 34 8.77 0.89 21.81
CA ALA A 34 9.13 -0.03 22.89
C ALA A 34 9.56 -1.41 22.37
N ALA A 35 8.97 -1.85 21.25
CA ALA A 35 9.34 -3.09 20.55
C ALA A 35 10.54 -2.93 19.59
N GLY A 36 11.17 -1.76 19.50
CA GLY A 36 12.26 -1.50 18.54
C GLY A 36 11.80 -1.40 17.08
N LEU A 37 10.50 -1.25 16.84
CA LEU A 37 9.88 -1.19 15.51
C LEU A 37 9.61 0.28 15.11
N LEU A 38 9.60 0.52 13.80
CA LEU A 38 9.07 1.77 13.25
C LEU A 38 7.55 1.64 13.06
N PRO A 39 6.75 2.66 13.46
CA PRO A 39 5.31 2.68 13.21
C PRO A 39 5.00 3.07 11.75
N LEU A 40 5.68 2.41 10.81
CA LEU A 40 5.48 2.52 9.38
C LEU A 40 5.22 1.12 8.82
N SER A 41 4.69 1.06 7.61
CA SER A 41 4.60 -0.18 6.85
C SER A 41 6.00 -0.64 6.48
N ASP A 42 6.29 -1.93 6.63
CA ASP A 42 7.48 -2.54 6.06
C ASP A 42 7.40 -2.46 4.53
N THR A 43 8.41 -1.87 3.90
CA THR A 43 8.42 -1.66 2.44
C THR A 43 8.60 -2.95 1.66
N ASP A 44 9.23 -3.97 2.25
CA ASP A 44 9.49 -5.24 1.58
C ASP A 44 8.23 -6.12 1.58
N GLU A 45 7.51 -6.17 2.70
CA GLU A 45 6.19 -6.82 2.75
C GLU A 45 5.19 -6.16 1.78
N LEU A 46 5.28 -4.82 1.64
CA LEU A 46 4.44 -4.07 0.70
C LEU A 46 4.71 -4.44 -0.76
N ARG A 47 5.98 -4.65 -1.13
CA ARG A 47 6.37 -5.04 -2.49
C ARG A 47 5.82 -6.43 -2.83
N GLU A 48 5.97 -7.39 -1.94
CA GLU A 48 5.44 -8.75 -2.11
C GLU A 48 3.90 -8.76 -2.23
N ALA A 49 3.22 -7.95 -1.41
CA ALA A 49 1.78 -7.77 -1.50
C ALA A 49 1.35 -7.18 -2.85
N ALA A 50 2.05 -6.15 -3.34
CA ALA A 50 1.76 -5.51 -4.62
C ALA A 50 1.96 -6.46 -5.81
N VAL A 51 3.06 -7.23 -5.83
CA VAL A 51 3.32 -8.25 -6.86
C VAL A 51 2.21 -9.32 -6.85
N ARG A 52 1.78 -9.75 -5.66
CA ARG A 52 0.67 -10.71 -5.52
C ARG A 52 -0.65 -10.13 -6.04
N ALA A 53 -0.96 -8.89 -5.71
CA ALA A 53 -2.16 -8.20 -6.19
C ALA A 53 -2.18 -8.08 -7.73
N ARG A 54 -1.05 -7.73 -8.35
CA ARG A 54 -0.92 -7.72 -9.82
C ARG A 54 -1.22 -9.09 -10.42
N ARG A 55 -0.68 -10.17 -9.85
CA ARG A 55 -0.95 -11.55 -10.32
C ARG A 55 -2.42 -11.93 -10.23
N LEU A 56 -3.18 -11.34 -9.30
CA LEU A 56 -4.62 -11.50 -9.16
C LEU A 56 -5.44 -10.63 -10.13
N GLY A 57 -4.78 -9.78 -10.93
CA GLY A 57 -5.43 -8.91 -11.92
C GLY A 57 -5.76 -7.50 -11.42
N PHE A 58 -5.27 -7.10 -10.25
CA PHE A 58 -5.39 -5.70 -9.81
C PHE A 58 -4.51 -4.80 -10.69
N ALA A 59 -5.04 -3.65 -11.07
CA ALA A 59 -4.32 -2.66 -11.89
C ALA A 59 -3.46 -1.68 -11.06
N GLY A 60 -3.60 -1.67 -9.73
CA GLY A 60 -2.89 -0.76 -8.84
C GLY A 60 -3.22 -1.00 -7.36
N ALA A 61 -2.63 -0.18 -6.50
CA ALA A 61 -2.87 -0.12 -5.07
C ALA A 61 -2.89 1.34 -4.57
N LEU A 62 -3.54 1.59 -3.44
CA LEU A 62 -3.62 2.93 -2.83
C LEU A 62 -2.34 3.22 -2.04
N ALA A 63 -1.68 4.33 -2.36
CA ALA A 63 -0.55 4.87 -1.58
C ALA A 63 -1.06 5.90 -0.56
N ILE A 64 -0.83 5.61 0.72
CA ILE A 64 -1.12 6.52 1.83
C ILE A 64 0.14 7.26 2.30
N HIS A 65 1.33 6.86 1.83
CA HIS A 65 2.60 7.51 2.12
C HIS A 65 3.46 7.65 0.84
N PRO A 66 4.19 8.76 0.63
CA PRO A 66 4.96 8.99 -0.59
C PRO A 66 5.98 7.89 -0.93
N THR A 67 6.57 7.24 0.07
CA THR A 67 7.55 6.15 -0.16
C THR A 67 6.94 4.91 -0.82
N GLN A 68 5.62 4.74 -0.76
CA GLN A 68 4.91 3.60 -1.35
C GLN A 68 4.71 3.77 -2.86
N VAL A 69 4.73 5.01 -3.36
CA VAL A 69 4.46 5.33 -4.77
C VAL A 69 5.45 4.63 -5.70
N ALA A 70 6.74 4.68 -5.38
CA ALA A 70 7.77 4.02 -6.18
C ALA A 70 7.56 2.49 -6.23
N ILE A 71 7.22 1.88 -5.08
CA ILE A 71 7.00 0.44 -4.95
C ILE A 71 5.80 0.01 -5.80
N PHE A 72 4.68 0.72 -5.74
CA PHE A 72 3.50 0.39 -6.54
C PHE A 72 3.73 0.64 -8.02
N ASN A 73 4.38 1.75 -8.40
CA ASN A 73 4.70 2.00 -9.79
C ASN A 73 5.56 0.88 -10.38
N GLU A 74 6.58 0.43 -9.65
CA GLU A 74 7.40 -0.71 -10.06
C GLU A 74 6.57 -1.99 -10.17
N ALA A 75 5.80 -2.31 -9.13
CA ALA A 75 5.04 -3.56 -9.06
C ALA A 75 3.94 -3.67 -10.11
N PHE A 76 3.25 -2.57 -10.46
CA PHE A 76 2.10 -2.57 -11.37
C PHE A 76 2.44 -2.17 -12.81
N SER A 77 3.65 -1.68 -13.08
CA SER A 77 4.09 -1.38 -14.45
C SER A 77 4.20 -2.66 -15.29
N ALA A 78 3.93 -2.51 -16.59
CA ALA A 78 4.20 -3.58 -17.55
C ALA A 78 5.71 -3.81 -17.68
N SER A 79 6.12 -5.08 -17.69
CA SER A 79 7.49 -5.45 -18.00
C SER A 79 7.81 -5.17 -19.46
N ALA A 80 9.11 -5.03 -19.77
CA ALA A 80 9.57 -4.84 -21.15
C ALA A 80 9.08 -5.95 -22.09
N GLN A 81 9.02 -7.19 -21.61
CA GLN A 81 8.55 -8.35 -22.38
C GLN A 81 7.04 -8.26 -22.70
N GLU A 82 6.23 -7.84 -21.73
CA GLU A 82 4.79 -7.66 -21.94
C GLU A 82 4.51 -6.51 -22.94
N LEU A 83 5.29 -5.43 -22.86
CA LEU A 83 5.23 -4.33 -23.82
C LEU A 83 5.62 -4.79 -25.22
N GLU A 84 6.71 -5.54 -25.36
CA GLU A 84 7.17 -6.07 -26.65
C GLU A 84 6.14 -7.02 -27.27
N TRP A 85 5.58 -7.92 -26.46
CA TRP A 85 4.50 -8.80 -26.89
C TRP A 85 3.28 -8.01 -27.36
N ALA A 86 2.82 -7.03 -26.58
CA ALA A 86 1.69 -6.19 -26.96
C ALA A 86 1.95 -5.42 -28.28
N HIS A 87 3.16 -4.88 -28.46
CA HIS A 87 3.56 -4.21 -29.70
C HIS A 87 3.57 -5.17 -30.90
N LYS A 88 4.04 -6.41 -30.73
CA LYS A 88 4.04 -7.43 -31.78
C LYS A 88 2.63 -7.86 -32.16
N SER A 89 1.78 -8.15 -31.17
CA SER A 89 0.38 -8.53 -31.36
C SER A 89 -0.41 -7.44 -32.09
N ARG A 90 -0.18 -6.17 -31.77
CA ARG A 90 -0.83 -5.02 -32.43
C ARG A 90 -0.42 -4.84 -33.90
N ARG A 91 0.81 -5.25 -34.27
CA ARG A 91 1.30 -5.18 -35.65
C ARG A 91 0.81 -6.34 -36.52
N ALA A 92 0.58 -7.51 -35.94
CA ALA A 92 0.12 -8.70 -36.66
C ALA A 92 -1.39 -8.72 -36.97
N GLY A 93 -2.18 -7.87 -36.30
CA GLY A 93 -3.63 -7.70 -36.54
C GLY A 93 -3.99 -6.59 -37.54
N LYS A 94 -3.02 -6.02 -38.25
CA LYS A 94 -3.19 -5.10 -39.38
C LYS A 94 -2.82 -5.82 -40.67
#